data_AF-A0A6G3SHP4-F1
#
_entry.id   AF-A0A6G3SHP4-F1
#
_cell.length_a   1.000
_cell.length_b   1.000
_cell.length_c   1.000
_cell.angle_alpha   90.00
_cell.angle_beta   90.00
_cell.angle_gamma   90.00
#
_symmetry.space_group_name_H-M   'P 1'
#
loop_
_entity.id
_entity.type
_entity.pdbx_description
1 polymer ?
#
loop_
_entity_poly.entity_id
_entity_poly.type
_entity_poly.pdbx_seq_one_letter_code
_entity_poly.pdbx_strand_id
1 'polypeptide(L)'
;AEQGTERVAAVLAAPDARTGSAKLAGGATGTVVVSAGQDRAVFVVSGMAHPPQGKVYQLWFDDGGTMRAAGLMDAGRSDQAVLLDGGVGAASGMGITVEPAGGSDRPTTAPVALMRFPA
;
A
#
# COMPACT_ATOMS: atom_id res chain seq x y z
N ALA A 1 17.49 6.43 -4.81
CA ALA A 1 17.19 5.02 -4.52
C ALA A 1 17.52 4.68 -3.06
N GLU A 2 18.74 4.98 -2.59
CA GLU A 2 19.20 4.65 -1.22
C GLU A 2 18.31 5.22 -0.11
N GLN A 3 17.93 6.50 -0.19
CA GLN A 3 17.05 7.12 0.82
C GLN A 3 15.65 6.46 0.91
N GLY A 4 15.15 5.85 -0.16
CA GLY A 4 13.85 5.16 -0.14
C GLY A 4 13.95 3.83 0.61
N THR A 5 15.00 3.07 0.31
CA THR A 5 15.30 1.80 1.00
C THR A 5 15.54 2.00 2.49
N GLU A 6 16.26 3.05 2.89
CA GLU A 6 16.50 3.37 4.30
C GLU A 6 15.20 3.68 5.05
N ARG A 7 14.28 4.43 4.44
CA ARG A 7 12.97 4.73 5.05
C ARG A 7 12.12 3.48 5.19
N VAL A 8 12.11 2.61 4.18
CA VAL A 8 11.42 1.31 4.27
C VAL A 8 12.00 0.50 5.43
N ALA A 9 13.33 0.37 5.49
CA ALA A 9 14.00 -0.35 6.58
C ALA A 9 13.69 0.24 7.96
N ALA A 10 13.63 1.57 8.09
CA ALA A 10 13.31 2.25 9.34
C ALA A 10 11.90 1.94 9.86
N VAL A 11 10.91 1.80 8.97
CA VAL A 11 9.54 1.41 9.35
C VAL A 11 9.52 -0.06 9.77
N LEU A 12 10.18 -0.93 9.00
CA LEU A 12 10.22 -2.37 9.29
C LEU A 12 10.94 -2.68 10.62
N ALA A 13 11.95 -1.89 10.97
CA ALA A 13 12.73 -2.04 12.20
C ALA A 13 12.17 -1.26 13.40
N ALA A 14 11.07 -0.52 13.23
CA ALA A 14 10.52 0.29 14.31
C ALA A 14 10.06 -0.61 15.49
N PRO A 15 10.33 -0.23 16.74
CA PRO A 15 9.93 -1.04 17.91
C PRO A 15 8.42 -1.15 18.08
N ASP A 16 7.66 -0.20 17.52
CA ASP A 16 6.21 -0.17 17.48
C ASP A 16 5.63 -0.68 16.15
N ALA A 17 6.46 -1.24 15.26
CA ALA A 17 6.02 -1.78 13.99
C ALA A 17 5.01 -2.91 14.21
N ARG A 18 3.84 -2.78 13.59
CA ARG A 18 2.80 -3.80 13.58
C ARG A 18 2.49 -4.24 12.17
N THR A 19 2.22 -5.53 12.01
CA THR A 19 2.00 -6.15 10.70
C THR A 19 0.57 -6.67 10.55
N GLY A 20 0.02 -6.48 9.35
CA GLY A 20 -1.24 -7.10 8.93
C GLY A 20 -1.07 -7.71 7.55
N SER A 21 -1.55 -8.92 7.34
CA SER A 21 -1.43 -9.62 6.05
C SER A 21 -2.78 -10.09 5.55
N ALA A 22 -2.94 -10.10 4.23
CA ALA A 22 -4.13 -10.59 3.55
C ALA A 22 -3.77 -11.31 2.25
N LYS A 23 -4.58 -12.31 1.89
CA LYS A 23 -4.59 -12.85 0.53
C LYS A 23 -5.29 -11.85 -0.39
N LEU A 24 -4.69 -11.60 -1.53
CA LEU A 24 -5.22 -10.76 -2.58
C LEU A 24 -5.75 -11.63 -3.74
N ALA A 25 -6.33 -11.00 -4.74
CA ALA A 25 -6.76 -11.68 -5.95
C ALA A 25 -5.61 -12.45 -6.63
N GLY A 26 -5.95 -13.56 -7.31
CA GLY A 26 -4.97 -14.34 -8.08
C GLY A 26 -3.93 -15.11 -7.25
N GLY A 27 -4.14 -15.26 -5.94
CA GLY A 27 -3.22 -15.98 -5.05
C GLY A 27 -2.06 -15.14 -4.52
N ALA A 28 -2.02 -13.85 -4.85
CA ALA A 28 -1.05 -12.93 -4.30
C ALA A 28 -1.22 -12.74 -2.79
N THR A 29 -0.15 -12.35 -2.12
CA THR A 29 -0.16 -12.03 -0.67
C THR A 29 0.33 -10.61 -0.46
N GLY A 30 -0.45 -9.83 0.30
CA GLY A 30 -0.09 -8.47 0.70
C GLY A 30 0.13 -8.41 2.20
N THR A 31 1.16 -7.69 2.62
CA THR A 31 1.47 -7.40 4.01
C THR A 31 1.67 -5.91 4.17
N VAL A 32 0.99 -5.30 5.13
CA VAL A 32 1.24 -3.92 5.53
C VAL A 32 1.96 -3.91 6.87
N VAL A 33 2.98 -3.07 6.97
CA VAL A 33 3.71 -2.79 8.21
C VAL A 33 3.49 -1.33 8.55
N VAL A 34 3.04 -1.06 9.76
CA VAL A 34 2.68 0.28 10.23
C VAL A 34 3.49 0.61 11.48
N SER A 35 4.14 1.76 11.51
CA SER A 35 4.72 2.36 12.72
C SER A 35 3.97 3.65 12.99
N ALA A 36 3.16 3.66 14.04
CA ALA A 36 2.34 4.82 14.41
C ALA A 36 3.23 5.96 14.94
N GLY A 37 4.28 5.62 15.70
CA GLY A 37 5.24 6.59 16.24
C GLY A 37 6.07 7.28 15.16
N GLN A 38 6.32 6.63 14.02
CA GLN A 38 6.95 7.25 12.86
C GLN A 38 5.96 7.88 11.88
N ASP A 39 4.66 7.67 12.05
CA ASP A 39 3.60 8.05 11.12
C ASP A 39 3.83 7.53 9.70
N ARG A 40 4.19 6.25 9.58
CA ARG A 40 4.56 5.61 8.30
C ARG A 40 3.99 4.21 8.16
N ALA A 41 3.75 3.82 6.91
CA ALA A 41 3.39 2.48 6.54
C ALA A 41 4.17 2.01 5.31
N VAL A 42 4.49 0.72 5.26
CA VAL A 42 5.07 0.03 4.11
C VAL A 42 4.14 -1.09 3.70
N PHE A 43 3.80 -1.17 2.42
CA PHE A 43 3.12 -2.31 1.83
C PHE A 43 4.11 -3.19 1.08
N VAL A 44 4.12 -4.47 1.40
CA VAL A 44 4.92 -5.50 0.72
C VAL A 44 3.98 -6.48 0.06
N VAL A 45 4.19 -6.72 -1.23
CA VAL A 45 3.38 -7.68 -1.98
C VAL A 45 4.27 -8.76 -2.59
N SER A 46 3.70 -9.96 -2.72
CA SER A 46 4.27 -11.01 -3.55
C SER A 46 3.23 -11.67 -4.46
N GLY A 47 3.66 -11.97 -5.68
CA GLY A 47 2.87 -12.69 -6.69
C GLY A 47 1.72 -11.89 -7.29
N MET A 48 1.76 -10.55 -7.23
CA MET A 48 0.69 -9.73 -7.78
C MET A 48 0.68 -9.80 -9.31
N ALA A 49 -0.49 -10.08 -9.89
CA ALA A 49 -0.67 -10.09 -11.33
C ALA A 49 -0.48 -8.68 -11.90
N HIS A 50 0.17 -8.56 -13.06
CA HIS A 50 0.32 -7.27 -13.73
C HIS A 50 -1.04 -6.63 -14.01
N PRO A 51 -1.17 -5.30 -13.84
CA PRO A 51 -2.40 -4.61 -14.17
C PRO A 51 -2.63 -4.63 -15.70
N PRO A 52 -3.87 -4.41 -16.16
CA PRO A 52 -4.15 -4.25 -17.59
C PRO A 52 -3.29 -3.16 -18.24
N GLN A 53 -3.10 -3.22 -19.55
CA GLN A 53 -2.31 -2.23 -20.28
C GLN A 53 -2.84 -0.80 -20.04
N GLY A 54 -1.93 0.13 -19.76
CA GLY A 54 -2.29 1.52 -19.46
C GLY A 54 -2.89 1.74 -18.07
N LYS A 55 -2.81 0.75 -17.18
CA LYS A 55 -3.26 0.81 -15.79
C LYS A 55 -2.11 0.58 -14.81
N VAL A 56 -2.33 1.02 -13.57
CA VAL A 56 -1.45 0.79 -12.42
C VAL A 56 -2.30 0.34 -11.23
N TYR A 57 -1.68 -0.31 -10.24
CA TYR A 57 -2.31 -0.39 -8.93
C TYR A 57 -1.97 0.85 -8.12
N GLN A 58 -3.00 1.46 -7.54
CA GLN A 58 -2.84 2.59 -6.62
C GLN A 58 -3.18 2.17 -5.21
N LEU A 59 -2.35 2.61 -4.27
CA LEU A 59 -2.53 2.41 -2.84
C LEU A 59 -3.27 3.62 -2.26
N TRP A 60 -4.10 3.35 -1.26
CA TRP A 60 -4.91 4.36 -0.59
C TRP A 60 -4.86 4.16 0.92
N PHE A 61 -4.82 5.25 1.69
CA PHE A 61 -5.20 5.22 3.11
C PHE A 61 -6.71 5.29 3.23
N ASP A 62 -7.29 4.51 4.15
CA ASP A 62 -8.71 4.52 4.48
C ASP A 62 -8.98 5.37 5.73
N ASP A 63 -9.28 6.66 5.50
CA ASP A 63 -9.63 7.64 6.52
C ASP A 63 -11.15 7.63 6.76
N GLY A 64 -11.66 6.55 7.34
CA GLY A 64 -13.07 6.42 7.71
C GLY A 64 -14.01 6.34 6.50
N GLY A 65 -13.61 5.61 5.47
CA GLY A 65 -14.32 5.44 4.20
C GLY A 65 -13.88 6.41 3.10
N THR A 66 -13.07 7.43 3.45
CA THR A 66 -12.46 8.31 2.45
C THR A 66 -11.09 7.77 2.06
N MET A 67 -10.94 7.44 0.77
CA MET A 67 -9.69 6.90 0.23
C MET A 67 -8.76 8.04 -0.19
N ARG A 68 -7.69 8.24 0.57
CA ARG A 68 -6.63 9.23 0.30
C ARG A 68 -5.46 8.55 -0.40
N ALA A 69 -4.97 9.13 -1.50
CA ALA A 69 -3.87 8.55 -2.29
C ALA A 69 -2.62 8.32 -1.42
N ALA A 70 -2.03 7.14 -1.53
CA ALA A 70 -0.89 6.69 -0.72
C ALA A 70 0.25 6.10 -1.57
N GLY A 71 0.27 6.39 -2.86
CA GLY A 71 1.32 5.99 -3.78
C GLY A 71 0.89 4.98 -4.84
N LEU A 72 1.80 4.69 -5.77
CA LEU A 72 1.58 3.79 -6.89
C LEU A 72 2.53 2.59 -6.81
N MET A 73 2.05 1.44 -7.27
CA MET A 73 2.89 0.26 -7.46
C MET A 73 3.53 0.29 -8.84
N ASP A 74 4.74 -0.26 -8.96
CA ASP A 74 5.38 -0.49 -10.25
C ASP A 74 4.62 -1.60 -11.00
N ALA A 75 4.00 -1.25 -12.13
CA ALA A 75 3.21 -2.17 -12.94
C ALA A 75 4.03 -3.33 -13.54
N GLY A 76 5.36 -3.20 -13.62
CA GLY A 76 6.26 -4.23 -14.14
C GLY A 76 6.78 -5.22 -13.10
N ARG A 77 6.34 -5.12 -11.84
CA ARG A 77 6.83 -5.97 -10.73
C ARG A 77 5.70 -6.70 -10.02
N SER A 78 5.77 -8.03 -10.00
CA SER A 78 4.88 -8.86 -9.18
C SER A 78 5.21 -8.85 -7.69
N ASP A 79 6.49 -8.67 -7.36
CA ASP A 79 7.00 -8.59 -5.99
C ASP A 79 7.64 -7.22 -5.76
N GLN A 80 7.18 -6.50 -4.74
CA GLN A 80 7.70 -5.16 -4.42
C GLN A 80 7.32 -4.72 -3.01
N ALA A 81 8.10 -3.77 -2.49
CA ALA A 81 7.79 -3.03 -1.27
C ALA A 81 7.62 -1.55 -1.61
N VAL A 82 6.52 -0.97 -1.16
CA VAL A 82 6.14 0.43 -1.39
C VAL A 82 5.99 1.11 -0.05
N LEU A 83 6.79 2.16 0.19
CA LEU A 83 6.53 3.08 1.29
C LEU A 83 5.30 3.91 0.91
N LEU A 84 4.27 3.92 1.74
CA LEU A 84 3.07 4.69 1.47
C LEU A 84 3.38 6.19 1.57
N ASP A 85 2.92 6.95 0.58
CA ASP A 85 3.08 8.39 0.53
C ASP A 85 2.17 9.08 1.55
N GLY A 86 2.75 9.98 2.35
CA GLY A 86 2.04 10.69 3.41
C GLY A 86 2.11 9.99 4.77
N GLY A 87 1.34 10.52 5.72
CA GLY A 87 1.20 9.98 7.07
C GLY A 87 0.09 8.94 7.17
N VAL A 88 0.24 8.01 8.10
CA VAL A 88 -0.81 7.08 8.52
C VAL A 88 -1.95 7.86 9.18
N GLY A 89 -1.63 8.79 10.09
CA GLY A 89 -2.61 9.62 10.77
C GLY A 89 -3.71 8.81 11.44
N ALA A 90 -4.96 9.13 11.12
CA ALA A 90 -6.15 8.45 11.63
C ALA A 90 -6.64 7.30 10.72
N ALA A 91 -5.85 6.92 9.71
CA ALA A 91 -6.24 5.88 8.78
C ALA A 91 -6.46 4.54 9.51
N SER A 92 -7.61 3.93 9.27
CA SER A 92 -7.98 2.64 9.87
C SER A 92 -7.45 1.44 9.07
N GLY A 93 -6.92 1.70 7.88
CA GLY A 93 -6.46 0.69 6.96
C GLY A 93 -5.97 1.28 5.64
N MET A 94 -5.85 0.40 4.65
CA MET A 94 -5.51 0.74 3.28
C MET A 94 -6.38 0.01 2.27
N GLY A 95 -6.46 0.58 1.07
CA GLY A 95 -7.10 -0.02 -0.09
C GLY A 95 -6.15 -0.09 -1.29
N ILE A 96 -6.50 -0.97 -2.23
CA ILE A 96 -5.81 -1.11 -3.52
C ILE A 96 -6.85 -1.11 -4.63
N THR A 97 -6.65 -0.30 -5.67
CA THR A 97 -7.53 -0.24 -6.85
C THR A 97 -6.73 -0.31 -8.14
N VAL A 98 -7.41 -0.52 -9.27
CA VAL A 98 -6.80 -0.48 -10.61
C VAL A 98 -7.12 0.87 -11.23
N GLU A 99 -6.11 1.69 -11.45
CA GLU A 99 -6.27 3.09 -11.86
C GLU A 99 -5.62 3.34 -13.22
N PRO A 100 -5.98 4.42 -13.95
CA PRO A 100 -5.22 4.88 -15.11
C PRO A 100 -3.73 5.05 -14.80
N ALA A 101 -2.88 4.90 -15.81
CA ALA A 101 -1.46 5.23 -15.68
C ALA A 101 -1.29 6.66 -15.12
N GLY A 102 -0.47 6.80 -14.07
CA GLY A 102 -0.31 8.05 -13.32
C GLY A 102 -1.19 8.16 -12.07
N GLY A 103 -2.14 7.23 -11.88
CA GLY A 103 -3.05 7.22 -10.75
C GLY A 103 -4.27 8.13 -10.93
N SER A 104 -4.98 8.32 -9.83
CA SER A 104 -6.21 9.09 -9.71
C SER A 104 -6.22 9.89 -8.41
N ASP A 105 -7.01 10.96 -8.36
CA ASP A 105 -7.25 11.73 -7.12
C ASP A 105 -8.21 11.02 -6.15
N ARG A 106 -9.04 10.12 -6.69
CA ARG A 106 -9.96 9.24 -5.95
C ARG A 106 -10.11 7.91 -6.69
N PRO A 107 -10.46 6.82 -6.00
CA PRO A 107 -10.71 5.53 -6.64
C PRO A 107 -11.66 5.64 -7.84
N THR A 108 -11.26 5.10 -8.99
CA THR A 108 -12.14 5.00 -10.18
C THR A 108 -12.73 3.61 -10.36
N THR A 109 -12.18 2.60 -9.69
CA THR A 109 -12.70 1.23 -9.67
C THR A 109 -13.04 0.76 -8.27
N ALA A 110 -13.77 -0.35 -8.18
CA ALA A 110 -13.89 -1.07 -6.92
C ALA A 110 -12.50 -1.48 -6.40
N PRO A 111 -12.28 -1.50 -5.08
CA PRO A 111 -11.04 -2.02 -4.50
C PRO A 111 -10.82 -3.50 -4.87
N VAL A 112 -9.62 -3.83 -5.31
CA VAL A 112 -9.17 -5.22 -5.46
C VAL A 112 -8.75 -5.82 -4.11
N ALA A 113 -8.43 -4.96 -3.14
CA ALA A 113 -8.15 -5.36 -1.77
C ALA A 113 -8.43 -4.22 -0.79
N LEU A 114 -8.81 -4.60 0.42
CA LEU A 114 -8.91 -3.73 1.59
C LEU A 114 -8.22 -4.44 2.76
N MET A 115 -7.40 -3.72 3.50
CA MET A 115 -6.63 -4.26 4.61
C MET A 115 -6.73 -3.31 5.80
N ARG A 116 -7.23 -3.80 6.93
CA ARG A 116 -7.23 -3.02 8.17
C ARG A 116 -5.83 -2.95 8.75
N PHE A 117 -5.49 -1.82 9.34
CA PHE A 117 -4.26 -1.72 10.12
C PHE A 117 -4.42 -2.45 11.45
N PRO A 118 -3.36 -3.14 11.91
CA PRO A 118 -3.36 -3.78 13.21
C PRO A 118 -3.54 -2.75 14.32
N ALA A 119 -4.48 -3.06 15.23
CA ALA A 119 -4.82 -2.23 16.39
C ALA A 119 -3.68 -2.12 17.41
#